data_AF-A0A2P8K6Y9-F1
#
_entry.id   AF-A0A2P8K6Y9-F1
#
_cell.length_a   1.000
_cell.length_b   1.000
_cell.length_c   1.000
_cell.angle_alpha   90.00
_cell.angle_beta   90.00
_cell.angle_gamma   90.00
#
_symmetry.space_group_name_H-M   'P 1'
#
loop_
_entity.id
_entity.type
_entity.pdbx_description
1 polymer ?
#
loop_
_entity_poly.entity_id
_entity_poly.type
_entity_poly.pdbx_seq_one_letter_code
_entity_poly.pdbx_strand_id
1 'polypeptide(L)'
;MYPHLARELEPIARRIFADDKVEVASHTFSHPFFWQPQLAEQGENFEAQYGYKMAIPGYDKVDFVREVIGARDYIEQRLTTPRKPVKMIFWSGDALPDAATIKLAYDAGLMNVNGGNTALTRAFPSLTGLYPLIRPTRGGVQYYA
;
A
#
# COMPACT_ATOMS: atom_id res chain seq x y z
N MET A 1 11.43 8.25 -10.13
CA MET A 1 11.38 6.80 -10.42
C MET A 1 12.31 6.47 -11.58
N TYR A 2 12.85 5.24 -11.64
CA TYR A 2 13.87 4.80 -12.62
C TYR A 2 13.40 3.62 -13.49
N PRO A 3 12.40 3.80 -14.38
CA PRO A 3 11.80 2.69 -15.13
C PRO A 3 12.78 1.96 -16.06
N HIS A 4 13.86 2.62 -16.49
CA HIS A 4 14.90 2.01 -17.32
C HIS A 4 15.63 0.86 -16.62
N LEU A 5 15.69 0.85 -15.29
CA LEU A 5 16.32 -0.22 -14.50
C LEU A 5 15.43 -1.48 -14.38
N ALA A 6 14.16 -1.43 -14.80
CA ALA A 6 13.24 -2.55 -14.62
C ALA A 6 13.77 -3.86 -15.25
N ARG A 7 14.39 -3.76 -16.43
CA ARG A 7 14.98 -4.94 -17.11
C ARG A 7 16.05 -5.65 -16.28
N GLU A 8 16.79 -4.90 -15.46
CA GLU A 8 17.86 -5.40 -14.61
C GLU A 8 17.32 -5.87 -13.25
N LEU A 9 16.34 -5.16 -12.69
CA LEU A 9 15.82 -5.40 -11.34
C LEU A 9 14.73 -6.48 -11.28
N GLU A 10 13.88 -6.62 -12.30
CA GLU A 10 12.83 -7.65 -12.30
C GLU A 10 13.38 -9.09 -12.18
N PRO A 11 14.48 -9.48 -12.86
CA PRO A 11 15.10 -10.80 -12.64
C PRO A 11 15.56 -11.00 -11.19
N ILE A 12 15.99 -9.94 -10.51
CA ILE A 12 16.37 -10.01 -9.09
C ILE A 12 15.13 -10.23 -8.24
N ALA A 13 14.06 -9.48 -8.46
CA ALA A 13 12.78 -9.67 -7.78
C ALA A 13 12.22 -11.09 -7.98
N ARG A 14 12.27 -11.64 -9.21
CA ARG A 14 11.87 -13.03 -9.49
C ARG A 14 12.66 -14.05 -8.66
N ARG A 15 13.98 -13.86 -8.51
CA ARG A 15 14.82 -14.75 -7.68
C ARG A 15 14.46 -14.65 -6.20
N ILE A 16 14.19 -13.44 -5.71
CA ILE A 16 13.75 -13.22 -4.32
C ILE A 16 12.40 -13.90 -4.07
N PHE A 17 11.42 -13.69 -4.97
CA PHE A 17 10.09 -14.31 -4.84
C PHE A 17 10.12 -15.83 -5.01
N ALA A 18 11.12 -16.41 -5.65
CA ALA A 18 11.27 -17.86 -5.75
C ALA A 18 11.67 -18.53 -4.42
N ASP A 19 12.22 -17.80 -3.44
CA ASP A 19 12.63 -18.37 -2.15
C ASP A 19 11.41 -18.62 -1.25
N ASP A 20 11.21 -19.86 -0.80
CA ASP A 20 10.07 -20.29 0.02
C ASP A 20 9.90 -19.51 1.34
N LYS A 21 10.93 -18.83 1.83
CA LYS A 21 10.86 -18.00 3.05
C LYS A 21 10.32 -16.59 2.79
N VAL A 22 10.09 -16.21 1.53
CA VAL A 22 9.60 -14.90 1.14
C VAL A 22 8.15 -15.00 0.67
N GLU A 23 7.20 -14.34 1.33
CA GLU A 23 5.83 -14.19 0.82
C GLU A 23 5.72 -12.98 -0.10
N VAL A 24 4.90 -13.08 -1.15
CA VAL A 24 4.74 -12.02 -2.15
C VAL A 24 3.60 -11.09 -1.74
N ALA A 25 3.88 -9.80 -1.71
CA ALA A 25 2.92 -8.75 -1.39
C ALA A 25 3.08 -7.53 -2.31
N SER A 26 2.03 -6.73 -2.41
CA SER A 26 2.00 -5.46 -3.12
C SER A 26 2.24 -4.29 -2.15
N HIS A 27 2.99 -3.30 -2.61
CA HIS A 27 3.09 -1.98 -1.98
C HIS A 27 2.68 -0.88 -2.97
N THR A 28 1.69 -1.19 -3.80
CA THR A 28 1.07 -0.30 -4.79
C THR A 28 1.97 0.05 -5.97
N PHE A 29 1.46 0.82 -6.92
CA PHE A 29 2.16 1.16 -8.16
C PHE A 29 2.94 2.48 -8.02
N SER A 30 2.26 3.55 -7.63
CA SER A 30 2.86 4.89 -7.54
C SER A 30 3.17 5.34 -6.13
N HIS A 31 2.91 4.50 -5.13
CA HIS A 31 3.00 4.85 -3.73
C HIS A 31 2.18 6.13 -3.43
N PRO A 32 0.83 6.05 -3.50
CA PRO A 32 -0.02 7.14 -3.02
C PRO A 32 0.41 7.58 -1.63
N PHE A 33 0.70 8.87 -1.47
CA PHE A 33 1.03 9.45 -0.17
C PHE A 33 -0.24 9.69 0.66
N PHE A 34 -1.36 9.95 -0.01
CA PHE A 34 -2.66 10.16 0.60
C PHE A 34 -3.72 9.34 -0.14
N TRP A 35 -4.40 8.45 0.56
CA TRP A 35 -5.48 7.65 -0.04
C TRP A 35 -6.83 8.35 -0.01
N GLN A 36 -7.00 9.36 0.83
CA GLN A 36 -8.18 10.22 0.89
C GLN A 36 -7.74 11.68 0.82
N PRO A 37 -7.22 12.13 -0.34
CA PRO A 37 -6.58 13.44 -0.46
C PRO A 37 -7.50 14.60 -0.08
N GLN A 38 -8.80 14.53 -0.40
CA GLN A 38 -9.77 15.57 -0.02
C GLN A 38 -9.97 15.69 1.49
N LEU A 39 -9.78 14.60 2.25
CA LEU A 39 -9.82 14.64 3.72
C LEU A 39 -8.47 15.08 4.29
N ALA A 40 -7.37 14.61 3.70
CA ALA A 40 -6.02 15.01 4.13
C ALA A 40 -5.81 16.53 3.99
N GLU A 41 -6.31 17.12 2.91
CA GLU A 41 -6.26 18.57 2.64
C GLU A 41 -6.98 19.43 3.68
N GLN A 42 -7.91 18.86 4.45
CA GLN A 42 -8.63 19.56 5.52
C GLN A 42 -7.84 19.59 6.83
N GLY A 43 -6.72 18.88 6.92
CA GLY A 43 -5.86 18.85 8.09
C GLY A 43 -5.18 20.20 8.35
N GLU A 44 -5.03 20.56 9.62
CA GLU A 44 -4.24 21.73 10.01
C GLU A 44 -2.80 21.59 9.50
N ASN A 45 -2.30 22.64 8.83
CA ASN A 45 -0.96 22.66 8.22
C ASN A 45 -0.71 21.56 7.17
N PHE A 46 -1.75 21.11 6.45
CA PHE A 46 -1.56 20.18 5.34
C PHE A 46 -0.63 20.76 4.28
N GLU A 47 0.45 20.05 3.99
CA GLU A 47 1.35 20.32 2.87
C GLU A 47 1.75 18.98 2.22
N ALA A 48 1.43 18.82 0.94
CA ALA A 48 1.83 17.65 0.17
C ALA A 48 3.29 17.77 -0.29
N GLN A 49 4.25 17.69 0.66
CA GLN A 49 5.68 17.92 0.40
C GLN A 49 6.25 17.07 -0.75
N TYR A 50 5.73 15.85 -0.92
CA TYR A 50 6.14 14.92 -1.97
C TYR A 50 5.10 14.76 -3.09
N GLY A 51 4.10 15.65 -3.13
CA GLY A 51 2.90 15.50 -3.93
C GLY A 51 2.00 14.36 -3.41
N TYR A 52 1.09 13.90 -4.26
CA TYR A 52 0.11 12.84 -3.91
C TYR A 52 0.59 11.43 -4.23
N LYS A 53 1.64 11.29 -5.06
CA LYS A 53 2.23 10.02 -5.47
C LYS A 53 3.63 10.25 -6.04
N MET A 54 4.39 9.19 -6.26
CA MET A 54 5.64 9.28 -7.00
C MET A 54 5.45 9.81 -8.43
N ALA A 55 6.45 10.57 -8.90
CA ALA A 55 6.53 11.05 -10.27
C ALA A 55 6.80 9.87 -11.23
N ILE A 56 5.73 9.34 -11.83
CA ILE A 56 5.75 8.28 -12.84
C ILE A 56 5.31 8.89 -14.18
N PRO A 57 6.12 8.79 -15.25
CA PRO A 57 5.76 9.31 -16.57
C PRO A 57 4.45 8.72 -17.10
N GLY A 58 3.56 9.58 -17.60
CA GLY A 58 2.27 9.17 -18.18
C GLY A 58 1.21 8.73 -17.16
N TYR A 59 1.46 8.93 -15.87
CA TYR A 59 0.50 8.67 -14.80
C TYR A 59 0.33 9.93 -13.98
N ASP A 60 -0.68 10.76 -14.31
CA ASP A 60 -0.82 12.10 -13.73
C ASP A 60 -1.78 12.14 -12.53
N LYS A 61 -2.73 11.20 -12.46
CA LYS A 61 -3.72 11.12 -11.38
C LYS A 61 -3.67 9.74 -10.73
N VAL A 62 -3.87 9.71 -9.42
CA VAL A 62 -4.03 8.45 -8.68
C VAL A 62 -5.32 7.77 -9.12
N ASP A 63 -5.20 6.49 -9.44
CA ASP A 63 -6.26 5.57 -9.82
C ASP A 63 -6.14 4.36 -8.91
N PHE A 64 -7.06 4.24 -7.95
CA PHE A 64 -7.00 3.20 -6.93
C PHE A 64 -7.15 1.78 -7.50
N VAL A 65 -7.79 1.60 -8.65
CA VAL A 65 -7.85 0.30 -9.33
C VAL A 65 -6.46 -0.08 -9.85
N ARG A 66 -5.75 0.88 -10.46
CA ARG A 66 -4.37 0.69 -10.91
C ARG A 66 -3.42 0.41 -9.75
N GLU A 67 -3.59 1.12 -8.63
CA GLU A 67 -2.75 1.00 -7.44
C GLU A 67 -2.95 -0.32 -6.70
N VAL A 68 -4.17 -0.82 -6.62
CA VAL A 68 -4.48 -2.07 -5.89
C VAL A 68 -4.41 -3.28 -6.82
N ILE A 69 -5.30 -3.34 -7.82
CA ILE A 69 -5.45 -4.50 -8.70
C ILE A 69 -4.33 -4.52 -9.73
N GLY A 70 -4.08 -3.40 -10.41
CA GLY A 70 -3.05 -3.36 -11.45
C GLY A 70 -1.64 -3.63 -10.91
N ALA A 71 -1.33 -3.20 -9.69
CA ALA A 71 -0.04 -3.50 -9.06
C ALA A 71 0.09 -4.99 -8.73
N ARG A 72 -0.98 -5.59 -8.17
CA ARG A 72 -1.07 -7.02 -7.94
C ARG A 72 -0.85 -7.81 -9.23
N ASP A 73 -1.59 -7.46 -10.28
CA ASP A 73 -1.57 -8.17 -11.56
C ASP A 73 -0.20 -8.09 -12.23
N TYR A 74 0.46 -6.94 -12.17
CA TYR A 74 1.82 -6.79 -12.69
C TYR A 74 2.80 -7.75 -11.98
N ILE A 75 2.74 -7.84 -10.64
CA ILE A 75 3.59 -8.75 -9.88
C ILE A 75 3.30 -10.20 -10.28
N GLU A 76 2.03 -10.60 -10.35
CA GLU A 76 1.64 -11.97 -10.70
C GLU A 76 2.02 -12.37 -12.13
N GLN A 77 1.89 -11.46 -13.08
CA GLN A 77 2.17 -11.73 -14.49
C GLN A 77 3.67 -11.70 -14.82
N ARG A 78 4.48 -10.96 -14.05
CA ARG A 78 5.88 -10.67 -14.40
C ARG A 78 6.91 -11.19 -13.41
N LEU A 79 6.57 -11.22 -12.12
CA LEU A 79 7.55 -11.36 -11.04
C LEU A 79 7.39 -12.64 -10.23
N THR A 80 6.20 -13.24 -10.20
CA THR A 80 5.96 -14.51 -9.51
C THR A 80 5.30 -15.53 -10.43
N THR A 81 4.92 -16.69 -9.88
CA THR A 81 4.21 -17.77 -10.59
C THR A 81 2.85 -18.03 -9.94
N PRO A 82 1.90 -18.69 -10.62
CA PRO A 82 0.60 -19.03 -10.02
C PRO A 82 0.68 -19.86 -8.74
N ARG A 83 1.81 -20.55 -8.48
CA ARG A 83 2.04 -21.29 -7.23
C ARG A 83 2.29 -20.37 -6.02
N LYS A 84 2.65 -19.11 -6.27
CA LYS A 84 3.02 -18.14 -5.23
C LYS A 84 2.39 -16.77 -5.54
N PRO A 85 1.05 -16.68 -5.50
CA PRO A 85 0.32 -15.47 -5.84
C PRO A 85 0.58 -14.34 -4.84
N VAL A 86 0.19 -13.14 -5.19
CA VAL A 86 0.20 -12.00 -4.26
C VAL A 86 -0.98 -12.16 -3.31
N LYS A 87 -0.71 -12.23 -2.01
CA LYS A 87 -1.77 -12.47 -1.00
C LYS A 87 -2.12 -11.24 -0.18
N MET A 88 -1.28 -10.20 -0.23
CA MET A 88 -1.37 -9.07 0.68
C MET A 88 -1.03 -7.74 0.01
N ILE A 89 -1.70 -6.68 0.43
CA ILE A 89 -1.33 -5.30 0.18
C ILE A 89 -0.87 -4.64 1.49
N PHE A 90 0.32 -4.05 1.44
CA PHE A 90 0.80 -3.10 2.44
C PHE A 90 0.45 -1.70 1.95
N TRP A 91 -0.39 -0.99 2.68
CA TRP A 91 -0.83 0.34 2.26
C TRP A 91 0.33 1.35 2.34
N SER A 92 0.49 2.14 1.29
CA SER A 92 1.51 3.18 1.17
C SER A 92 1.04 4.50 1.79
N GLY A 93 1.98 5.43 2.00
CA GLY A 93 1.67 6.79 2.44
C GLY A 93 1.06 6.83 3.83
N ASP A 94 -0.04 7.58 3.96
CA ASP A 94 -0.82 7.69 5.21
C ASP A 94 -1.48 6.37 5.64
N ALA A 95 -1.51 5.37 4.75
CA ALA A 95 -2.15 4.08 4.99
C ALA A 95 -3.64 4.20 5.36
N LEU A 96 -4.35 5.22 4.85
CA LEU A 96 -5.76 5.47 5.13
C LEU A 96 -6.65 5.33 3.88
N PRO A 97 -6.70 4.16 3.20
CA PRO A 97 -7.67 3.88 2.13
C PRO A 97 -9.10 4.11 2.60
N ASP A 98 -9.96 4.58 1.70
CA ASP A 98 -11.38 4.68 1.97
C ASP A 98 -12.07 3.30 1.91
N ALA A 99 -13.37 3.26 2.23
CA ALA A 99 -14.13 2.01 2.21
C ALA A 99 -14.18 1.36 0.82
N ALA A 100 -14.27 2.16 -0.25
CA ALA A 100 -14.31 1.64 -1.62
C ALA A 100 -12.97 0.98 -2.00
N THR A 101 -11.85 1.58 -1.60
CA THR A 101 -10.51 1.06 -1.86
C THR A 101 -10.20 -0.18 -1.04
N ILE A 102 -10.64 -0.23 0.23
CA ILE A 102 -10.58 -1.47 1.02
C ILE A 102 -11.36 -2.59 0.32
N LYS A 103 -12.56 -2.29 -0.19
CA LYS A 103 -13.36 -3.26 -0.94
C LYS A 103 -12.63 -3.77 -2.19
N LEU A 104 -11.93 -2.91 -2.94
CA LEU A 104 -11.13 -3.33 -4.09
C LEU A 104 -10.08 -4.38 -3.69
N ALA A 105 -9.40 -4.21 -2.56
CA ALA A 105 -8.42 -5.20 -2.08
C ALA A 105 -9.08 -6.54 -1.75
N TYR A 106 -10.20 -6.53 -1.03
CA TYR A 106 -10.94 -7.74 -0.70
C TYR A 106 -11.49 -8.47 -1.94
N ASP A 107 -12.10 -7.74 -2.86
CA ASP A 107 -12.62 -8.29 -4.12
C ASP A 107 -11.50 -8.86 -5.00
N ALA A 108 -10.29 -8.33 -4.87
CA ALA A 108 -9.08 -8.84 -5.51
C ALA A 108 -8.42 -10.00 -4.77
N GLY A 109 -8.98 -10.48 -3.65
CA GLY A 109 -8.42 -11.58 -2.85
C GLY A 109 -7.19 -11.19 -2.02
N LEU A 110 -6.97 -9.89 -1.80
CA LEU A 110 -5.85 -9.38 -1.02
C LEU A 110 -6.23 -9.17 0.44
N MET A 111 -5.49 -9.80 1.34
CA MET A 111 -5.41 -9.33 2.72
C MET A 111 -4.76 -7.95 2.74
N ASN A 112 -5.08 -7.14 3.75
CA ASN A 112 -4.63 -5.76 3.77
C ASN A 112 -4.14 -5.37 5.16
N VAL A 113 -2.98 -4.72 5.23
CA VAL A 113 -2.36 -4.34 6.50
C VAL A 113 -1.65 -2.99 6.39
N ASN A 114 -1.74 -2.24 7.47
CA ASN A 114 -1.07 -0.96 7.70
C ASN A 114 0.04 -1.09 8.73
N GLY A 115 0.98 -0.15 8.72
CA GLY A 115 1.73 0.18 9.92
C GLY A 115 0.88 0.99 10.90
N GLY A 116 0.96 0.69 12.19
CA GLY A 116 0.48 1.55 13.27
C GLY A 116 1.61 2.41 13.85
N ASN A 117 1.32 3.66 14.20
CA ASN A 117 2.29 4.53 14.89
C ASN A 117 2.04 4.55 16.40
N THR A 118 1.85 3.37 17.02
CA THR A 118 1.67 3.27 18.46
C THR A 118 2.92 3.76 19.20
N ALA A 119 2.79 4.85 19.94
CA ALA A 119 3.85 5.45 20.74
C ALA A 119 3.47 5.42 22.23
N LEU A 120 3.40 4.22 22.81
CA LEU A 120 3.07 4.00 24.23
C LEU A 120 4.33 3.59 24.98
N THR A 121 5.13 4.58 25.37
CA THR A 121 6.41 4.39 26.08
C THR A 121 6.45 5.27 27.33
N ARG A 122 7.45 5.10 28.21
CA ARG A 122 7.61 6.01 29.37
C ARG A 122 7.84 7.47 28.97
N ALA A 123 8.44 7.72 27.80
CA ALA A 123 8.66 9.07 27.28
C ALA A 123 7.37 9.69 26.69
N PHE A 124 6.43 8.85 26.25
CA PHE A 124 5.12 9.22 25.73
C PHE A 124 4.02 8.42 26.46
N PRO A 125 3.79 8.68 27.76
CA PRO A 125 2.93 7.83 28.60
C PRO A 125 1.45 8.21 28.47
N SER A 126 0.94 8.26 27.24
CA SER A 126 -0.45 8.62 26.95
C SER A 126 -1.12 7.56 26.07
N LEU A 127 -2.35 7.20 26.43
CA LEU A 127 -3.21 6.35 25.59
C LEU A 127 -3.59 7.01 24.26
N THR A 128 -3.46 8.34 24.15
CA THR A 128 -3.70 9.06 22.88
C THR A 128 -2.69 8.71 21.80
N GLY A 129 -1.56 8.10 22.15
CA GLY A 129 -0.56 7.59 21.22
C GLY A 129 -0.82 6.15 20.75
N LEU A 130 -1.92 5.51 21.17
CA LEU A 130 -2.26 4.14 20.77
C LEU A 130 -2.99 4.13 19.42
N TYR A 131 -2.40 3.46 18.43
CA TYR A 131 -3.10 3.19 17.16
C TYR A 131 -4.09 2.01 17.32
N PRO A 132 -5.21 2.02 16.58
CA PRO A 132 -6.15 0.91 16.60
C PRO A 132 -5.50 -0.35 16.03
N LEU A 133 -5.93 -1.53 16.49
CA LEU A 133 -5.53 -2.82 15.87
C LEU A 133 -6.31 -3.09 14.57
N ILE A 134 -7.55 -2.62 14.49
CA ILE A 134 -8.44 -2.80 13.35
C ILE A 134 -9.28 -1.55 13.10
N ARG A 135 -9.63 -1.29 11.83
CA ARG A 135 -10.62 -0.28 11.44
C ARG A 135 -11.69 -0.91 10.55
N PRO A 136 -12.89 -1.21 11.10
CA PRO A 136 -14.01 -1.68 10.30
C PRO A 136 -14.50 -0.59 9.33
N THR A 137 -14.77 -0.96 8.09
CA THR A 137 -15.38 -0.09 7.08
C THR A 137 -16.52 -0.84 6.37
N ARG A 138 -17.34 -0.12 5.59
CA ARG A 138 -18.37 -0.77 4.74
C ARG A 138 -17.77 -1.69 3.67
N GLY A 139 -16.51 -1.50 3.30
CA GLY A 139 -15.82 -2.32 2.30
C GLY A 139 -15.07 -3.52 2.85
N GLY A 140 -14.96 -3.65 4.17
CA GLY A 140 -14.18 -4.68 4.85
C GLY A 140 -13.40 -4.14 6.04
N VAL A 141 -12.59 -5.01 6.65
CA VAL A 141 -11.77 -4.67 7.82
C VAL A 141 -10.36 -4.30 7.36
N GLN A 142 -9.86 -3.18 7.84
CA GLN A 142 -8.43 -2.87 7.75
C GLN A 142 -7.71 -3.31 9.01
N TYR A 143 -6.55 -3.93 8.87
CA TYR A 143 -5.70 -4.38 9.98
C TYR A 143 -4.48 -3.46 10.13
N TYR A 144 -4.05 -3.25 11.37
CA TYR A 144 -2.83 -2.53 11.71
C TYR A 144 -1.85 -3.50 12.37
N ALA A 145 -0.56 -3.35 12.06
CA ALA A 145 0.55 -4.12 12.64
C ALA A 145 1.61 -3.19 13.22
#